data_AF-A0A0P8YPC5-F1
#
_entry.id   AF-A0A0P8YPC5-F1
#
_cell.length_a   1.000
_cell.length_b   1.000
_cell.length_c   1.000
_cell.angle_alpha   90.00
_cell.angle_beta   90.00
_cell.angle_gamma   90.00
#
_symmetry.space_group_name_H-M   'P 1'
#
loop_
_entity.id
_entity.type
_entity.pdbx_description
1 polymer ?
#
loop_
_entity_poly.entity_id
_entity_poly.type
_entity_poly.pdbx_seq_one_letter_code
_entity_poly.pdbx_strand_id
1 'polypeptide(L)'
;GVTRADLFGLEIPICCLAGEQQAATMGQACFKPGMMKSTYGTGCFALLNTGDTPVFSKNRLLTTIAYQLDGKPTYAIEGSIFIAGAVVQWLRDGLKIIRSAEETQPLAETSDPAQSVVLVPAFTGLGAPYWNAECRGAVFGLTRNSGPAELARAALESVGFQTRDLFEAMREDWPGLGEENVLRVDGGMSASDWTMQFLSDIIAAPVDRPEVLETTALGAAWLAGMHIGLYPSKEEFAKTWALENRFVPSMPEDLREAKYAAWKRAVRATLSF
;
A
#
# COMPACT_ATOMS: atom_id res chain seq x y z
N GLY A 1 1.27 29.12 -11.87
CA GLY A 1 2.54 29.81 -12.18
C GLY A 1 3.08 29.29 -13.50
N VAL A 2 4.21 29.79 -13.98
CA VAL A 2 4.87 29.25 -15.20
C VAL A 2 6.33 28.94 -14.88
N THR A 3 6.94 28.02 -15.65
CA THR A 3 8.39 27.82 -15.62
C THR A 3 9.10 29.01 -16.28
N ARG A 4 10.39 29.18 -15.98
CA ARG A 4 11.21 30.16 -16.70
C ARG A 4 11.46 29.70 -18.13
N ALA A 5 11.30 30.61 -19.09
CA ALA A 5 11.48 30.31 -20.51
C ALA A 5 12.89 29.79 -20.86
N ASP A 6 13.93 30.26 -20.18
CA ASP A 6 15.31 29.89 -20.48
C ASP A 6 15.66 28.44 -20.12
N LEU A 7 14.83 27.75 -19.33
CA LEU A 7 15.02 26.33 -19.01
C LEU A 7 14.53 25.39 -20.11
N PHE A 8 13.51 25.80 -20.89
CA PHE A 8 12.82 24.92 -21.84
C PHE A 8 12.63 25.53 -23.24
N GLY A 9 13.15 26.74 -23.47
CA GLY A 9 12.92 27.52 -24.70
C GLY A 9 11.55 28.20 -24.78
N LEU A 10 10.67 27.96 -23.80
CA LEU A 10 9.36 28.60 -23.64
C LEU A 10 8.87 28.50 -22.18
N GLU A 11 7.92 29.35 -21.80
CA GLU A 11 7.24 29.26 -20.51
C GLU A 11 6.22 28.11 -20.53
N ILE A 12 6.32 27.18 -19.57
CA ILE A 12 5.40 26.05 -19.43
C ILE A 12 4.48 26.32 -18.22
N PRO A 13 3.14 26.32 -18.39
CA PRO A 13 2.21 26.45 -17.28
C PRO A 13 2.35 25.34 -16.23
N ILE A 14 2.39 25.74 -14.96
CA ILE A 14 2.32 24.84 -13.81
C ILE A 14 0.86 24.81 -13.35
N CYS A 15 0.16 23.74 -13.73
CA CYS A 15 -1.30 23.61 -13.62
C CYS A 15 -1.78 22.72 -12.47
N CYS A 16 -0.89 21.99 -11.80
CA CYS A 16 -1.24 21.17 -10.67
C CYS A 16 -0.14 21.13 -9.62
N LEU A 17 -0.54 20.87 -8.37
CA LEU A 17 0.33 20.50 -7.26
C LEU A 17 -0.41 19.42 -6.47
N ALA A 18 0.22 18.27 -6.26
CA ALA A 18 -0.36 17.16 -5.50
C ALA A 18 0.74 16.45 -4.72
N GLY A 19 0.40 15.98 -3.52
CA GLY A 19 1.23 15.00 -2.81
C GLY A 19 1.26 13.69 -3.59
N GLU A 20 2.36 12.94 -3.48
CA GLU A 20 2.55 11.68 -4.23
C GLU A 20 1.37 10.72 -4.04
N GLN A 21 0.98 10.48 -2.78
CA GLN A 21 -0.05 9.51 -2.45
C GLN A 21 -1.46 9.95 -2.88
N GLN A 22 -1.73 11.25 -2.81
CA GLN A 22 -2.94 11.90 -3.31
C GLN A 22 -3.02 11.86 -4.83
N ALA A 23 -1.90 12.07 -5.53
CA ALA A 23 -1.80 11.93 -6.97
C ALA A 23 -2.09 10.48 -7.39
N ALA A 24 -1.50 9.50 -6.73
CA ALA A 24 -1.77 8.09 -6.96
C ALA A 24 -3.25 7.74 -6.76
N THR A 25 -3.93 8.32 -5.76
CA THR A 25 -5.39 8.14 -5.57
C THR A 25 -6.19 8.60 -6.79
N MET A 26 -5.84 9.74 -7.40
CA MET A 26 -6.47 10.21 -8.63
C MET A 26 -6.09 9.36 -9.84
N GLY A 27 -4.83 8.93 -9.96
CA GLY A 27 -4.37 8.05 -11.03
C GLY A 27 -5.02 6.66 -10.99
N GLN A 28 -5.30 6.16 -9.79
CA GLN A 28 -6.13 4.97 -9.56
C GLN A 28 -7.63 5.22 -9.78
N ALA A 29 -8.03 6.42 -10.21
CA ALA A 29 -9.43 6.81 -10.40
C ALA A 29 -10.33 6.59 -9.15
N CYS A 30 -9.76 6.70 -7.95
CA CYS A 30 -10.49 6.57 -6.68
C CYS A 30 -11.28 7.86 -6.36
N PHE A 31 -12.28 8.18 -7.19
CA PHE A 31 -13.06 9.43 -7.09
C PHE A 31 -14.37 9.32 -6.29
N LYS A 32 -14.76 8.11 -5.88
CA LYS A 32 -16.00 7.86 -5.14
C LYS A 32 -15.71 7.53 -3.68
N PRO A 33 -16.57 7.97 -2.74
CA PRO A 33 -16.48 7.54 -1.35
C PRO A 33 -16.46 6.00 -1.24
N GLY A 34 -15.61 5.47 -0.36
CA GLY A 34 -15.41 4.03 -0.19
C GLY A 34 -14.33 3.43 -1.10
N MET A 35 -13.94 4.10 -2.20
CA MET A 35 -12.82 3.62 -3.01
C MET A 35 -11.50 3.77 -2.27
N MET A 36 -10.67 2.73 -2.33
CA MET A 36 -9.40 2.67 -1.63
C MET A 36 -8.28 2.22 -2.56
N LYS A 37 -7.09 2.77 -2.33
CA LYS A 37 -5.85 2.29 -2.94
C LYS A 37 -4.75 2.13 -1.91
N SER A 38 -3.73 1.35 -2.24
CA SER A 38 -2.46 1.30 -1.52
C SER A 38 -1.27 1.25 -2.47
N THR A 39 -0.29 2.13 -2.25
CA THR A 39 0.93 2.22 -3.07
C THR A 39 2.08 1.52 -2.37
N TYR A 40 2.65 0.48 -2.97
CA TYR A 40 3.75 -0.33 -2.41
C TYR A 40 5.10 0.05 -3.02
N GLY A 41 5.66 1.15 -2.53
CA GLY A 41 7.02 1.60 -2.81
C GLY A 41 7.98 1.24 -1.67
N THR A 42 8.92 2.13 -1.35
CA THR A 42 9.81 1.99 -0.17
C THR A 42 8.99 1.80 1.12
N GLY A 43 7.98 2.65 1.31
CA GLY A 43 6.88 2.46 2.26
C GLY A 43 5.60 2.05 1.57
N CYS A 44 4.54 1.86 2.34
CA CYS A 44 3.20 1.58 1.86
C CYS A 44 2.21 2.61 2.43
N PHE A 45 1.38 3.20 1.57
CA PHE A 45 0.42 4.23 1.96
C PHE A 45 -0.96 3.89 1.40
N ALA A 46 -1.88 3.56 2.30
CA ALA A 46 -3.26 3.28 1.99
C ALA A 46 -4.09 4.56 2.16
N LEU A 47 -4.92 4.88 1.15
CA LEU A 47 -5.84 6.02 1.18
C LEU A 47 -7.25 5.55 0.85
N LEU A 48 -8.19 5.85 1.73
CA LEU A 48 -9.62 5.63 1.57
C LEU A 48 -10.33 6.95 1.30
N ASN A 49 -10.99 7.09 0.15
CA ASN A 49 -11.76 8.27 -0.20
C ASN A 49 -13.02 8.38 0.67
N THR A 50 -13.20 9.53 1.32
CA THR A 50 -14.34 9.81 2.23
C THR A 50 -15.31 10.87 1.70
N GLY A 51 -15.16 11.28 0.45
CA GLY A 51 -16.02 12.29 -0.16
C GLY A 51 -15.82 13.69 0.43
N ASP A 52 -16.89 14.44 0.55
CA ASP A 52 -16.90 15.85 1.00
C ASP A 52 -16.88 16.02 2.52
N THR A 53 -16.93 14.92 3.27
CA THR A 53 -16.99 14.93 4.72
C THR A 53 -15.70 14.35 5.31
N PRO A 54 -14.96 15.11 6.13
CA PRO A 54 -13.77 14.58 6.80
C PRO A 54 -14.18 13.57 7.87
N VAL A 55 -13.52 12.42 7.93
CA VAL A 55 -13.67 11.47 9.04
C VAL A 55 -12.43 11.48 9.90
N PHE A 56 -12.66 11.80 11.17
CA PHE A 56 -11.65 11.80 12.22
C PHE A 56 -11.48 10.39 12.77
N SER A 57 -10.27 9.87 12.61
CA SER A 57 -9.92 8.52 13.05
C SER A 57 -10.04 8.35 14.57
N LYS A 58 -10.60 7.22 15.00
CA LYS A 58 -10.51 6.69 16.36
C LYS A 58 -9.50 5.55 16.47
N ASN A 59 -9.03 5.03 15.33
CA ASN A 59 -8.08 3.93 15.21
C ASN A 59 -6.67 4.37 14.78
N ARG A 60 -6.31 5.61 15.10
CA ARG A 60 -4.97 6.19 14.89
C ARG A 60 -4.55 6.21 13.43
N LEU A 61 -5.47 6.58 12.55
CA LEU A 61 -5.23 6.91 11.15
C LEU A 61 -5.21 8.44 10.97
N LEU A 62 -4.75 8.89 9.82
CA LEU A 62 -4.66 10.31 9.50
C LEU A 62 -5.89 10.74 8.70
N THR A 63 -6.53 11.84 9.11
CA THR A 63 -7.52 12.52 8.28
C THR A 63 -6.81 13.53 7.39
N THR A 64 -7.01 13.45 6.08
CA THR A 64 -6.30 14.30 5.11
C THR A 64 -7.22 14.78 3.98
N ILE A 65 -6.75 15.75 3.22
CA ILE A 65 -7.36 16.12 1.93
C ILE A 65 -6.82 15.15 0.88
N ALA A 66 -7.72 14.45 0.19
CA ALA A 66 -7.38 13.61 -0.95
C ALA A 66 -7.02 14.47 -2.16
N TYR A 67 -7.88 15.43 -2.51
CA TYR A 67 -7.66 16.40 -3.58
C TYR A 67 -8.69 17.54 -3.47
N GLN A 68 -8.41 18.66 -4.13
CA GLN A 68 -9.35 19.79 -4.24
C GLN A 68 -9.49 20.19 -5.70
N LEU A 69 -10.70 20.06 -6.24
CA LEU A 69 -11.04 20.45 -7.62
C LEU A 69 -12.07 21.58 -7.56
N ASP A 70 -11.85 22.65 -8.31
CA ASP A 70 -12.74 23.82 -8.36
C ASP A 70 -13.14 24.39 -6.98
N GLY A 71 -12.17 24.41 -6.06
CA GLY A 71 -12.39 24.90 -4.69
C GLY A 71 -13.14 23.94 -3.76
N LYS A 72 -13.52 22.75 -4.23
CA LYS A 72 -14.25 21.74 -3.43
C LYS A 72 -13.29 20.64 -2.96
N PRO A 73 -13.02 20.53 -1.65
CA PRO A 73 -12.16 19.47 -1.13
C PRO A 73 -12.89 18.12 -1.15
N THR A 74 -12.13 17.07 -1.45
CA THR A 74 -12.46 15.68 -1.14
C THR A 74 -11.46 15.19 -0.10
N TYR A 75 -11.95 14.49 0.92
CA TYR A 75 -11.16 14.02 2.04
C TYR A 75 -10.80 12.53 1.89
N ALA A 76 -9.83 12.10 2.68
CA ALA A 76 -9.47 10.71 2.84
C ALA A 76 -9.05 10.39 4.27
N ILE A 77 -9.14 9.11 4.60
CA ILE A 77 -8.40 8.51 5.71
C ILE A 77 -7.14 7.87 5.14
N GLU A 78 -6.01 8.11 5.77
CA GLU A 78 -4.70 7.62 5.36
C GLU A 78 -4.06 6.76 6.46
N GLY A 79 -3.49 5.63 6.05
CA GLY A 79 -2.66 4.77 6.87
C GLY A 79 -1.28 4.62 6.25
N SER A 80 -0.23 4.73 7.07
CA SER A 80 1.16 4.73 6.61
C SER A 80 1.95 3.58 7.23
N ILE A 81 2.51 2.73 6.38
CA ILE A 81 3.49 1.68 6.69
C ILE A 81 4.85 2.19 6.20
N PHE A 82 5.77 2.44 7.11
CA PHE A 82 7.07 3.04 6.73
C PHE A 82 7.97 2.08 5.95
N ILE A 83 7.88 0.78 6.24
CA ILE A 83 8.74 -0.24 5.67
C ILE A 83 7.87 -1.26 4.93
N ALA A 84 7.78 -1.10 3.60
CA ALA A 84 7.19 -2.05 2.68
C ALA A 84 8.27 -2.60 1.74
N GLY A 85 8.48 -2.02 0.56
CA GLY A 85 9.56 -2.42 -0.34
C GLY A 85 10.97 -2.28 0.26
N ALA A 86 11.13 -1.41 1.27
CA ALA A 86 12.37 -1.31 2.04
C ALA A 86 12.75 -2.62 2.76
N VAL A 87 11.79 -3.49 3.11
CA VAL A 87 12.11 -4.80 3.69
C VAL A 87 12.80 -5.70 2.68
N VAL A 88 12.37 -5.66 1.42
CA VAL A 88 12.99 -6.40 0.31
C VAL A 88 14.36 -5.82 -0.02
N GLN A 89 14.50 -4.48 -0.02
CA GLN A 89 15.80 -3.83 -0.18
C GLN A 89 16.77 -4.23 0.94
N TRP A 90 16.30 -4.36 2.18
CA TRP A 90 17.11 -4.83 3.30
C TRP A 90 17.57 -6.28 3.12
N LEU A 91 16.73 -7.18 2.59
CA LEU A 91 17.16 -8.53 2.25
C LEU A 91 18.30 -8.54 1.21
N ARG A 92 18.25 -7.60 0.26
CA ARG A 92 19.24 -7.47 -0.83
C ARG A 92 20.55 -6.83 -0.37
N ASP A 93 20.46 -5.64 0.21
CA ASP A 93 21.63 -4.80 0.47
C ASP A 93 22.20 -5.03 1.87
N GLY A 94 21.31 -5.28 2.84
CA GLY A 94 21.64 -5.50 4.25
C GLY A 94 22.06 -6.94 4.52
N LEU A 95 21.11 -7.87 4.43
CA LEU A 95 21.36 -9.30 4.69
C LEU A 95 22.07 -10.00 3.54
N LYS A 96 21.97 -9.48 2.31
CA LYS A 96 22.57 -10.05 1.10
C LYS A 96 22.17 -11.50 0.84
N ILE A 97 20.92 -11.84 1.16
CA ILE A 97 20.36 -13.18 0.92
C ILE A 97 19.69 -13.29 -0.47
N ILE A 98 19.39 -12.14 -1.09
CA ILE A 98 18.91 -12.02 -2.47
C ILE A 98 19.80 -11.05 -3.24
N ARG A 99 19.85 -11.18 -4.55
CA ARG A 99 20.61 -10.28 -5.46
C ARG A 99 19.74 -9.20 -6.07
N SER A 100 18.47 -9.51 -6.28
CA SER A 100 17.47 -8.58 -6.81
C SER A 100 16.11 -8.81 -6.14
N ALA A 101 15.19 -7.86 -6.27
CA ALA A 101 13.89 -7.95 -5.61
C ALA A 101 13.05 -9.11 -6.17
N GLU A 102 13.21 -9.43 -7.45
CA GLU A 102 12.48 -10.49 -8.15
C GLU A 102 12.78 -11.89 -7.59
N GLU A 103 13.91 -12.07 -6.89
CA GLU A 103 14.25 -13.34 -6.25
C GLU A 103 13.38 -13.64 -5.01
N THR A 104 12.67 -12.67 -4.44
CA THR A 104 11.85 -12.93 -3.24
C THR A 104 10.65 -13.83 -3.52
N GLN A 105 10.06 -13.72 -4.70
CA GLN A 105 8.90 -14.55 -5.08
C GLN A 105 9.24 -16.05 -5.16
N PRO A 106 10.22 -16.51 -5.97
CA PRO A 106 10.56 -17.93 -6.03
C PRO A 106 11.06 -18.46 -4.67
N LEU A 107 11.71 -17.63 -3.85
CA LEU A 107 12.08 -17.99 -2.48
C LEU A 107 10.86 -18.18 -1.58
N ALA A 108 9.87 -17.30 -1.67
CA ALA A 108 8.64 -17.42 -0.90
C ALA A 108 7.84 -18.68 -1.31
N GLU A 109 7.80 -19.00 -2.60
CA GLU A 109 7.15 -20.20 -3.14
C GLU A 109 7.84 -21.51 -2.71
N THR A 110 9.17 -21.50 -2.52
CA THR A 110 9.96 -22.68 -2.12
C THR A 110 10.13 -22.84 -0.61
N SER A 111 9.68 -21.86 0.18
CA SER A 111 9.76 -21.90 1.64
C SER A 111 8.90 -23.01 2.25
N ASP A 112 9.34 -23.55 3.39
CA ASP A 112 8.60 -24.61 4.08
C ASP A 112 7.25 -24.09 4.64
N PRO A 113 6.10 -24.58 4.17
CA PRO A 113 4.78 -24.12 4.63
C PRO A 113 4.52 -24.43 6.11
N ALA A 114 5.25 -25.38 6.71
CA ALA A 114 5.10 -25.72 8.13
C ALA A 114 5.82 -24.73 9.06
N GLN A 115 6.78 -23.95 8.57
CA GLN A 115 7.49 -22.97 9.39
C GLN A 115 6.68 -21.68 9.54
N SER A 116 6.68 -21.10 10.75
CA SER A 116 5.94 -19.87 11.07
C SER A 116 6.91 -18.75 11.47
N VAL A 117 7.84 -18.42 10.57
CA VAL A 117 8.75 -17.28 10.75
C VAL A 117 7.97 -15.99 10.54
N VAL A 118 8.04 -15.06 11.50
CA VAL A 118 7.39 -13.75 11.43
C VAL A 118 8.45 -12.67 11.54
N LEU A 119 8.54 -11.81 10.54
CA LEU A 119 9.38 -10.61 10.54
C LEU A 119 8.49 -9.39 10.81
N VAL A 120 8.82 -8.61 11.83
CA VAL A 120 8.25 -7.28 12.09
C VAL A 120 9.27 -6.26 11.61
N PRO A 121 9.10 -5.63 10.43
CA PRO A 121 10.14 -4.84 9.78
C PRO A 121 10.17 -3.38 10.29
N ALA A 122 10.18 -3.18 11.61
CA ALA A 122 10.15 -1.87 12.26
C ALA A 122 11.52 -1.16 12.25
N PHE A 123 12.25 -1.14 11.13
CA PHE A 123 13.63 -0.63 11.07
C PHE A 123 13.76 0.84 11.50
N THR A 124 12.71 1.62 11.27
CA THR A 124 12.59 3.03 11.68
C THR A 124 11.37 3.26 12.57
N GLY A 125 10.97 2.24 13.35
CA GLY A 125 9.71 2.23 14.10
C GLY A 125 8.54 1.67 13.30
N LEU A 126 7.39 1.57 13.96
CA LEU A 126 6.12 1.17 13.38
C LEU A 126 5.24 2.39 13.15
N GLY A 127 4.69 2.47 11.93
CA GLY A 127 3.69 3.47 11.54
C GLY A 127 2.30 3.12 12.08
N ALA A 128 1.26 3.50 11.33
CA ALA A 128 -0.11 3.19 11.71
C ALA A 128 -0.38 1.67 11.75
N PRO A 129 -1.28 1.19 12.63
CA PRO A 129 -1.98 1.93 13.68
C PRO A 129 -1.18 2.08 14.99
N TYR A 130 0.07 1.61 15.04
CA TYR A 130 0.86 1.50 16.26
C TYR A 130 1.48 2.82 16.73
N TRP A 131 2.07 3.58 15.81
CA TRP A 131 2.79 4.84 16.04
C TRP A 131 3.83 4.77 17.16
N ASN A 132 4.78 3.85 17.00
CA ASN A 132 5.89 3.70 17.94
C ASN A 132 7.22 3.90 17.19
N ALA A 133 7.81 5.09 17.34
CA ALA A 133 9.08 5.45 16.73
C ALA A 133 10.30 4.76 17.37
N GLU A 134 10.18 4.25 18.60
CA GLU A 134 11.29 3.65 19.34
C GLU A 134 11.43 2.15 19.11
N CYS A 135 10.35 1.47 18.69
CA CYS A 135 10.43 0.04 18.38
C CYS A 135 11.36 -0.23 17.18
N ARG A 136 11.97 -1.42 17.15
CA ARG A 136 12.93 -1.82 16.11
C ARG A 136 12.56 -3.16 15.50
N GLY A 137 13.14 -3.45 14.33
CA GLY A 137 12.85 -4.67 13.60
C GLY A 137 13.17 -5.94 14.39
N ALA A 138 12.30 -6.94 14.32
CA ALA A 138 12.42 -8.18 15.07
C ALA A 138 11.97 -9.39 14.25
N VAL A 139 12.58 -10.55 14.50
CA VAL A 139 12.22 -11.82 13.85
C VAL A 139 11.87 -12.85 14.93
N PHE A 140 10.76 -13.55 14.73
CA PHE A 140 10.26 -14.58 15.65
C PHE A 140 10.02 -15.89 14.91
N GLY A 141 10.00 -17.00 15.67
CA GLY A 141 9.65 -18.31 15.13
C GLY A 141 10.75 -19.02 14.34
N LEU A 142 12.01 -18.55 14.47
CA LEU A 142 13.16 -19.22 13.85
C LEU A 142 13.36 -20.62 14.43
N THR A 143 13.65 -21.57 13.53
CA THR A 143 14.09 -22.92 13.86
C THR A 143 15.48 -23.17 13.27
N ARG A 144 16.09 -24.33 13.57
CA ARG A 144 17.37 -24.72 12.95
C ARG A 144 17.32 -24.79 11.42
N ASN A 145 16.13 -25.02 10.85
CA ASN A 145 15.93 -25.18 9.41
C ASN A 145 15.47 -23.88 8.72
N SER A 146 15.33 -22.77 9.46
CA SER A 146 14.94 -21.49 8.85
C SER A 146 16.10 -20.91 8.04
N GLY A 147 15.83 -20.52 6.80
CA GLY A 147 16.83 -20.01 5.88
C GLY A 147 16.34 -18.83 5.03
N PRO A 148 17.04 -18.54 3.91
CA PRO A 148 16.70 -17.44 3.02
C PRO A 148 15.27 -17.48 2.48
N ALA A 149 14.74 -18.67 2.19
CA ALA A 149 13.38 -18.86 1.70
C ALA A 149 12.33 -18.41 2.72
N GLU A 150 12.47 -18.85 3.98
CA GLU A 150 11.56 -18.48 5.07
C GLU A 150 11.65 -16.99 5.40
N LEU A 151 12.84 -16.38 5.33
CA LEU A 151 13.01 -14.94 5.56
C LEU A 151 12.42 -14.11 4.41
N ALA A 152 12.58 -14.54 3.16
CA ALA A 152 11.95 -13.89 2.01
C ALA A 152 10.43 -13.96 2.10
N ARG A 153 9.87 -15.13 2.43
CA ARG A 153 8.43 -15.26 2.69
C ARG A 153 7.99 -14.33 3.83
N ALA A 154 8.65 -14.39 4.98
CA ALA A 154 8.27 -13.58 6.15
C ALA A 154 8.34 -12.07 5.86
N ALA A 155 9.27 -11.63 5.00
CA ALA A 155 9.39 -10.26 4.56
C ALA A 155 8.19 -9.81 3.70
N LEU A 156 7.80 -10.61 2.71
CA LEU A 156 6.60 -10.31 1.90
C LEU A 156 5.32 -10.40 2.74
N GLU A 157 5.20 -11.43 3.58
CA GLU A 157 4.04 -11.61 4.47
C GLU A 157 3.90 -10.44 5.44
N SER A 158 5.01 -9.89 5.96
CA SER A 158 4.99 -8.74 6.88
C SER A 158 4.29 -7.51 6.29
N VAL A 159 4.37 -7.31 4.98
CA VAL A 159 3.70 -6.18 4.31
C VAL A 159 2.20 -6.46 4.20
N GLY A 160 1.81 -7.70 3.88
CA GLY A 160 0.41 -8.12 3.89
C GLY A 160 -0.22 -7.99 5.28
N PHE A 161 0.48 -8.41 6.34
CA PHE A 161 0.00 -8.27 7.71
C PHE A 161 -0.15 -6.81 8.15
N GLN A 162 0.85 -5.97 7.91
CA GLN A 162 0.73 -4.53 8.19
C GLN A 162 -0.41 -3.89 7.39
N THR A 163 -0.65 -4.33 6.15
CA THR A 163 -1.79 -3.85 5.37
C THR A 163 -3.11 -4.29 5.97
N ARG A 164 -3.19 -5.52 6.48
CA ARG A 164 -4.38 -5.98 7.22
C ARG A 164 -4.64 -5.14 8.47
N ASP A 165 -3.60 -4.79 9.24
CA ASP A 165 -3.74 -3.91 10.40
C ASP A 165 -4.35 -2.55 10.00
N LEU A 166 -3.88 -1.96 8.89
CA LEU A 166 -4.45 -0.71 8.34
C LEU A 166 -5.88 -0.89 7.85
N PHE A 167 -6.15 -1.97 7.13
CA PHE A 167 -7.47 -2.25 6.56
C PHE A 167 -8.53 -2.42 7.65
N GLU A 168 -8.19 -3.15 8.73
CA GLU A 168 -9.06 -3.31 9.90
C GLU A 168 -9.31 -1.94 10.57
N ALA A 169 -8.27 -1.13 10.79
CA ALA A 169 -8.40 0.21 11.35
C ALA A 169 -9.28 1.14 10.49
N MET A 170 -9.14 1.09 9.16
CA MET A 170 -9.95 1.87 8.22
C MET A 170 -11.41 1.45 8.24
N ARG A 171 -11.67 0.14 8.29
CA ARG A 171 -13.04 -0.41 8.36
C ARG A 171 -13.75 0.01 9.64
N GLU A 172 -13.03 0.08 10.76
CA GLU A 172 -13.58 0.54 12.03
C GLU A 172 -13.85 2.05 12.06
N ASP A 173 -13.03 2.86 11.39
CA ASP A 173 -13.24 4.32 11.30
C ASP A 173 -14.28 4.73 10.26
N TRP A 174 -14.46 3.97 9.18
CA TRP A 174 -15.39 4.26 8.10
C TRP A 174 -16.36 3.09 7.88
N PRO A 175 -17.53 3.08 8.55
CA PRO A 175 -18.53 2.00 8.41
C PRO A 175 -19.10 1.84 6.99
N GLY A 176 -18.93 2.84 6.12
CA GLY A 176 -19.27 2.72 4.70
C GLY A 176 -18.34 1.77 3.92
N LEU A 177 -17.27 1.27 4.56
CA LEU A 177 -16.37 0.28 3.99
C LEU A 177 -17.00 -1.12 4.13
N GLY A 178 -17.93 -1.45 3.24
CA GLY A 178 -18.58 -2.78 3.15
C GLY A 178 -17.65 -3.93 2.73
N GLU A 179 -18.20 -5.14 2.75
CA GLU A 179 -17.47 -6.41 2.46
C GLU A 179 -17.03 -6.54 0.98
N GLU A 180 -17.68 -5.81 0.07
CA GLU A 180 -17.33 -5.82 -1.36
C GLU A 180 -16.20 -4.85 -1.74
N ASN A 181 -15.52 -4.25 -0.76
CA ASN A 181 -14.45 -3.30 -1.06
C ASN A 181 -13.24 -3.99 -1.67
N VAL A 182 -12.76 -3.38 -2.74
CA VAL A 182 -11.59 -3.83 -3.48
C VAL A 182 -10.43 -2.91 -3.15
N LEU A 183 -9.28 -3.48 -2.80
CA LEU A 183 -8.06 -2.73 -2.62
C LEU A 183 -7.35 -2.58 -3.97
N ARG A 184 -7.32 -1.38 -4.53
CA ARG A 184 -6.48 -1.09 -5.70
C ARG A 184 -5.03 -0.95 -5.27
N VAL A 185 -4.11 -1.52 -6.03
CA VAL A 185 -2.68 -1.53 -5.67
C VAL A 185 -1.83 -1.00 -6.80
N ASP A 186 -0.72 -0.37 -6.44
CA ASP A 186 0.30 0.09 -7.38
C ASP A 186 1.68 0.13 -6.69
N GLY A 187 2.71 0.58 -7.42
CA GLY A 187 4.09 0.62 -6.95
C GLY A 187 4.90 -0.65 -7.27
N GLY A 188 6.21 -0.59 -7.07
CA GLY A 188 7.13 -1.64 -7.53
C GLY A 188 6.84 -3.03 -6.97
N MET A 189 6.36 -3.11 -5.72
CA MET A 189 6.08 -4.41 -5.08
C MET A 189 4.83 -5.09 -5.64
N SER A 190 3.91 -4.35 -6.27
CA SER A 190 2.70 -4.93 -6.86
C SER A 190 2.99 -5.77 -8.10
N ALA A 191 4.20 -5.71 -8.66
CA ALA A 191 4.62 -6.56 -9.77
C ALA A 191 4.72 -8.05 -9.38
N SER A 192 4.84 -8.38 -8.09
CA SER A 192 4.88 -9.77 -7.62
C SER A 192 3.48 -10.35 -7.42
N ASP A 193 3.09 -11.31 -8.25
CA ASP A 193 1.82 -12.01 -8.15
C ASP A 193 1.66 -12.74 -6.82
N TRP A 194 2.73 -13.37 -6.33
CA TRP A 194 2.72 -14.04 -5.03
C TRP A 194 2.38 -13.06 -3.90
N THR A 195 2.97 -11.86 -3.95
CA THR A 195 2.75 -10.84 -2.92
C THR A 195 1.31 -10.31 -2.97
N MET A 196 0.75 -10.10 -4.16
CA MET A 196 -0.62 -9.64 -4.33
C MET A 196 -1.65 -10.71 -3.94
N GLN A 197 -1.36 -11.98 -4.24
CA GLN A 197 -2.20 -13.10 -3.81
C GLN A 197 -2.21 -13.24 -2.29
N PHE A 198 -1.03 -13.23 -1.65
CA PHE A 198 -0.95 -13.27 -0.18
C PHE A 198 -1.65 -12.07 0.46
N LEU A 199 -1.50 -10.87 -0.12
CA LEU A 199 -2.18 -9.68 0.33
C LEU A 199 -3.71 -9.87 0.29
N SER A 200 -4.27 -10.31 -0.83
CA SER A 200 -5.70 -10.60 -0.96
C SER A 200 -6.15 -11.67 0.04
N ASP A 201 -5.35 -12.73 0.18
CA ASP A 201 -5.60 -13.81 1.12
C ASP A 201 -5.67 -13.31 2.57
N ILE A 202 -4.73 -12.47 3.01
CA ILE A 202 -4.66 -12.08 4.42
C ILE A 202 -5.70 -11.02 4.79
N ILE A 203 -5.98 -10.06 3.90
CA ILE A 203 -6.99 -9.01 4.15
C ILE A 203 -8.42 -9.49 3.93
N ALA A 204 -8.61 -10.71 3.40
CA ALA A 204 -9.92 -11.29 3.12
C ALA A 204 -10.75 -10.48 2.11
N ALA A 205 -10.11 -9.77 1.18
CA ALA A 205 -10.78 -8.93 0.19
C ALA A 205 -10.07 -8.98 -1.17
N PRO A 206 -10.78 -8.69 -2.29
CA PRO A 206 -10.15 -8.64 -3.60
C PRO A 206 -9.08 -7.54 -3.70
N VAL A 207 -8.03 -7.83 -4.46
CA VAL A 207 -6.94 -6.89 -4.76
C VAL A 207 -6.85 -6.70 -6.28
N ASP A 208 -6.91 -5.45 -6.72
CA ASP A 208 -6.91 -5.08 -8.13
C ASP A 208 -5.58 -4.41 -8.50
N ARG A 209 -4.84 -5.03 -9.44
CA ARG A 209 -3.64 -4.44 -10.04
C ARG A 209 -3.97 -3.83 -11.41
N PRO A 210 -3.71 -2.54 -11.64
CA PRO A 210 -3.94 -1.90 -12.93
C PRO A 210 -2.84 -2.21 -13.94
N GLU A 211 -3.10 -2.01 -15.23
CA GLU A 211 -2.07 -2.09 -16.29
C GLU A 211 -0.94 -1.06 -16.09
N VAL A 212 -1.28 0.13 -15.58
CA VAL A 212 -0.32 1.20 -15.32
C VAL A 212 0.04 1.24 -13.84
N LEU A 213 1.26 0.82 -13.49
CA LEU A 213 1.75 0.81 -12.11
C LEU A 213 2.21 2.19 -11.62
N GLU A 214 2.59 3.10 -12.53
CA GLU A 214 3.03 4.46 -12.18
C GLU A 214 1.83 5.42 -12.09
N THR A 215 0.93 5.12 -11.15
CA THR A 215 -0.35 5.84 -10.96
C THR A 215 -0.13 7.25 -10.41
N THR A 216 0.96 7.49 -9.69
CA THR A 216 1.35 8.82 -9.20
C THR A 216 1.53 9.80 -10.35
N ALA A 217 2.42 9.49 -11.30
CA ALA A 217 2.65 10.37 -12.45
C ALA A 217 1.40 10.50 -13.32
N LEU A 218 0.64 9.41 -13.49
CA LEU A 218 -0.62 9.42 -14.23
C LEU A 218 -1.65 10.37 -13.60
N GLY A 219 -1.81 10.34 -12.27
CA GLY A 219 -2.74 11.21 -11.56
C GLY A 219 -2.34 12.68 -11.62
N ALA A 220 -1.05 13.00 -11.51
CA ALA A 220 -0.55 14.36 -11.70
C ALA A 220 -0.76 14.86 -13.13
N ALA A 221 -0.47 14.02 -14.13
CA ALA A 221 -0.70 14.33 -15.54
C ALA A 221 -2.19 14.58 -15.82
N TRP A 222 -3.07 13.70 -15.33
CA TRP A 222 -4.51 13.86 -15.44
C TRP A 222 -4.97 15.18 -14.83
N LEU A 223 -4.55 15.50 -13.61
CA LEU A 223 -4.94 16.74 -12.93
C LEU A 223 -4.51 17.99 -13.70
N ALA A 224 -3.26 18.04 -14.17
CA ALA A 224 -2.75 19.15 -14.97
C ALA A 224 -3.50 19.28 -16.30
N GLY A 225 -3.68 18.17 -17.01
CA GLY A 225 -4.34 18.16 -18.32
C GLY A 225 -5.84 18.43 -18.24
N MET A 226 -6.52 17.98 -17.18
CA MET A 226 -7.94 18.29 -16.95
C MET A 226 -8.12 19.80 -16.74
N HIS A 227 -7.24 20.44 -15.98
CA HIS A 227 -7.30 21.88 -15.71
C HIS A 227 -7.18 22.73 -16.99
N ILE A 228 -6.37 22.30 -17.96
CA ILE A 228 -6.19 23.00 -19.24
C ILE A 228 -7.11 22.49 -20.36
N GLY A 229 -8.04 21.57 -20.07
CA GLY A 229 -8.97 20.99 -21.04
C GLY A 229 -8.34 20.01 -22.04
N LEU A 230 -7.13 19.51 -21.77
CA LEU A 230 -6.47 18.49 -22.58
C LEU A 230 -6.95 17.07 -22.25
N TYR A 231 -7.22 16.79 -20.97
CA TYR A 231 -7.69 15.49 -20.51
C TYR A 231 -9.17 15.50 -20.15
N PRO A 232 -9.82 14.32 -20.20
CA PRO A 232 -11.25 14.21 -19.99
C PRO A 232 -11.65 14.46 -18.53
N SER A 233 -12.97 14.58 -18.33
CA SER A 233 -13.57 14.71 -17.00
C SER A 233 -13.21 13.53 -16.07
N LYS A 234 -13.39 13.71 -14.75
CA LYS A 234 -13.13 12.64 -13.77
C LYS A 234 -13.94 11.38 -14.05
N GLU A 235 -15.19 11.50 -14.49
CA GLU A 235 -16.07 10.37 -14.83
C GLU A 235 -15.60 9.62 -16.06
N GLU A 236 -15.05 10.31 -17.05
CA GLU A 236 -14.51 9.71 -18.27
C GLU A 236 -13.14 9.09 -18.04
N PHE A 237 -12.26 9.76 -17.30
CA PHE A 237 -10.98 9.20 -16.88
C PHE A 237 -11.15 7.93 -16.04
N ALA A 238 -12.16 7.87 -15.18
CA ALA A 238 -12.43 6.66 -14.42
C ALA A 238 -12.78 5.44 -15.30
N LYS A 239 -13.29 5.65 -16.51
CA LYS A 239 -13.56 4.58 -17.48
C LYS A 239 -12.31 4.08 -18.21
N THR A 240 -11.23 4.87 -18.21
CA THR A 240 -9.96 4.48 -18.82
C THR A 240 -9.09 3.66 -17.87
N TRP A 241 -9.47 3.55 -16.59
CA TRP A 241 -8.78 2.69 -15.66
C TRP A 241 -8.92 1.23 -16.11
N ALA A 242 -7.79 0.61 -16.45
CA ALA A 242 -7.71 -0.74 -16.98
C ALA A 242 -7.16 -1.69 -15.92
N LEU A 243 -7.95 -2.72 -15.61
CA LEU A 243 -7.56 -3.82 -14.73
C LEU A 243 -6.64 -4.76 -15.50
N GLU A 244 -5.44 -5.01 -14.98
CA GLU A 244 -4.56 -6.05 -15.51
C GLU A 244 -4.89 -7.39 -14.88
N ASN A 245 -4.96 -7.44 -13.55
CA ASN A 245 -5.28 -8.67 -12.83
C ASN A 245 -6.06 -8.39 -11.53
N ARG A 246 -6.95 -9.31 -11.19
CA ARG A 246 -7.68 -9.34 -9.91
C ARG A 246 -7.30 -10.59 -9.13
N PHE A 247 -6.75 -10.37 -7.95
CA PHE A 247 -6.47 -11.42 -6.98
C PHE A 247 -7.68 -11.56 -6.05
N VAL A 248 -8.11 -12.79 -5.82
CA VAL A 248 -9.27 -13.12 -5.00
C VAL A 248 -8.79 -13.99 -3.84
N PRO A 249 -9.31 -13.81 -2.61
CA PRO A 249 -8.89 -14.61 -1.46
C PRO A 249 -9.14 -16.09 -1.72
N SER A 250 -8.10 -16.89 -1.54
CA SER A 250 -8.08 -18.36 -1.73
C SER A 250 -7.61 -19.11 -0.49
N MET A 251 -6.95 -18.42 0.46
CA MET A 251 -6.51 -18.99 1.73
C MET A 251 -7.68 -19.35 2.65
N PRO A 252 -7.72 -20.57 3.22
CA PRO A 252 -8.68 -20.96 4.23
C PRO A 252 -8.71 -20.01 5.43
N GLU A 253 -9.90 -19.75 5.97
CA GLU A 253 -10.12 -18.79 7.06
C GLU A 253 -9.34 -19.17 8.34
N ASP A 254 -9.31 -20.44 8.70
CA ASP A 254 -8.58 -20.95 9.87
C ASP A 254 -7.07 -20.70 9.76
N LEU A 255 -6.50 -20.96 8.59
CA LEU A 255 -5.08 -20.69 8.31
C LEU A 255 -4.78 -19.18 8.34
N ARG A 256 -5.66 -18.38 7.72
CA ARG A 256 -5.56 -16.92 7.70
C ARG A 256 -5.55 -16.33 9.11
N GLU A 257 -6.49 -16.74 9.95
CA GLU A 257 -6.59 -16.27 11.33
C GLU A 257 -5.43 -16.77 12.19
N ALA A 258 -4.94 -18.00 11.98
CA ALA A 258 -3.75 -18.50 12.67
C ALA A 258 -2.49 -17.68 12.34
N LYS A 259 -2.28 -17.36 11.07
CA LYS A 259 -1.18 -16.50 10.59
C LYS A 259 -1.29 -15.09 11.19
N TYR A 260 -2.47 -14.48 11.12
CA TYR A 260 -2.69 -13.15 11.67
C TYR A 260 -2.55 -13.10 13.21
N ALA A 261 -2.99 -14.15 13.92
CA ALA A 261 -2.76 -14.27 15.35
C ALA A 261 -1.26 -14.35 15.69
N ALA A 262 -0.47 -15.07 14.90
CA ALA A 262 0.99 -15.12 15.05
C ALA A 262 1.64 -13.74 14.82
N TRP A 263 1.22 -13.02 13.77
CA TRP A 263 1.62 -11.63 13.52
C TRP A 263 1.33 -10.72 14.72
N LYS A 264 0.08 -10.69 15.21
CA LYS A 264 -0.30 -9.85 16.35
C LYS A 264 0.50 -10.17 17.62
N ARG A 265 0.87 -11.44 17.84
CA ARG A 265 1.77 -11.81 18.95
C ARG A 265 3.18 -11.26 18.74
N ALA A 266 3.73 -11.39 17.53
CA ALA A 266 5.06 -10.89 17.19
C ALA A 266 5.15 -9.35 17.34
N VAL A 267 4.13 -8.62 16.89
CA VAL A 267 4.08 -7.16 17.07
C VAL A 267 4.04 -6.79 18.56
N ARG A 268 3.20 -7.45 19.36
CA ARG A 268 3.17 -7.20 20.82
C ARG A 268 4.51 -7.46 21.49
N ALA A 269 5.19 -8.55 21.12
CA ALA A 269 6.53 -8.84 21.63
C ALA A 269 7.54 -7.76 21.21
N THR A 270 7.48 -7.31 19.96
CA THR A 270 8.33 -6.23 19.42
C THR A 270 8.12 -4.91 20.15
N LEU A 271 6.86 -4.56 20.45
CA LEU A 271 6.53 -3.33 21.19
C LEU A 271 6.93 -3.39 22.67
N SER A 272 7.22 -4.58 23.21
CA SER A 272 7.59 -4.80 24.61
C SER A 272 9.09 -4.96 24.86
N PHE A 273 9.89 -5.02 23.80
CA PHE A 273 11.35 -5.12 23.88
C PHE A 273 11.98 -3.74 24.11
#